data_AF-A0A3B8VHM0-F1
#
_entry.id   AF-A0A3B8VHM0-F1
#
_cell.length_a   1.000
_cell.length_b   1.000
_cell.length_c   1.000
_cell.angle_alpha   90.00
_cell.angle_beta   90.00
_cell.angle_gamma   90.00
#
_symmetry.space_group_name_H-M   'P 1'
#
loop_
_entity.id
_entity.type
_entity.pdbx_description
1 polymer ?
#
loop_
_entity_poly.entity_id
_entity_poly.type
_entity_poly.pdbx_seq_one_letter_code
_entity_poly.pdbx_strand_id
1 'polypeptide(L)'
;MTIVHVEDSALIKKYIQKIGSLSISVLAALELKSALTRLVRDGRISESEMRVVLTEFGSHRPFFSIMLSVDNLLMDEAGELLEKSVLRTLGAIHFASALRLKTSAA
;
A
#
# COMPACT_ATOMS: atom_id res chain seq x y z
N MET A 1 -13.43 -7.15 -8.34
CA MET A 1 -12.08 -6.64 -8.00
C MET A 1 -11.42 -7.53 -6.95
N THR A 2 -10.14 -7.86 -7.11
CA THR A 2 -9.40 -8.80 -6.23
C THR A 2 -8.49 -8.02 -5.29
N ILE A 3 -8.64 -8.24 -3.98
CA ILE A 3 -7.79 -7.67 -2.93
C ILE A 3 -6.73 -8.70 -2.58
N VAL A 4 -5.44 -8.34 -2.64
CA VAL A 4 -4.33 -9.27 -2.37
C VAL A 4 -3.42 -8.69 -1.28
N HIS A 5 -3.30 -9.38 -0.16
CA HIS A 5 -2.26 -9.16 0.85
C HIS A 5 -1.06 -10.05 0.50
N VAL A 6 0.14 -9.50 0.33
CA VAL A 6 1.23 -10.21 -0.38
C VAL A 6 2.56 -10.17 0.35
N GLU A 7 3.13 -11.36 0.58
CA GLU A 7 4.47 -11.55 1.15
C GLU A 7 5.47 -12.19 0.15
N ASP A 8 5.06 -12.62 -1.06
CA ASP A 8 5.90 -13.40 -1.99
C ASP A 8 5.97 -12.87 -3.45
N SER A 9 7.19 -12.73 -3.99
CA SER A 9 7.46 -12.01 -5.26
C SER A 9 6.90 -12.65 -6.54
N ALA A 10 6.75 -13.98 -6.59
CA ALA A 10 6.24 -14.69 -7.77
C ALA A 10 4.71 -14.55 -7.92
N LEU A 11 3.99 -14.58 -6.80
CA LEU A 11 2.55 -14.33 -6.77
C LEU A 11 2.24 -12.88 -7.13
N ILE A 12 3.05 -11.93 -6.65
CA ILE A 12 2.94 -10.50 -7.03
C ILE A 12 2.99 -10.34 -8.55
N LYS A 13 4.03 -10.88 -9.21
CA LYS A 13 4.16 -10.77 -10.68
C LYS A 13 2.96 -11.38 -11.41
N LYS A 14 2.51 -12.55 -10.97
CA LYS A 14 1.34 -13.24 -11.55
C LYS A 14 0.05 -12.42 -11.41
N TYR A 15 -0.16 -11.75 -10.28
CA TYR A 15 -1.35 -10.92 -10.08
C TYR A 15 -1.27 -9.58 -10.79
N ILE A 16 -0.10 -8.91 -10.78
CA ILE A 16 0.13 -7.66 -11.53
C ILE A 16 -0.13 -7.87 -13.03
N GLN A 17 0.31 -9.00 -13.60
CA GLN A 17 0.05 -9.32 -15.01
C GLN A 17 -1.44 -9.56 -15.33
N LYS A 18 -2.27 -9.87 -14.33
CA LYS A 18 -3.70 -10.17 -14.51
C LYS A 18 -4.62 -8.99 -14.21
N ILE A 19 -4.14 -7.97 -13.49
CA ILE A 19 -4.95 -6.81 -13.11
C ILE A 19 -4.74 -5.66 -14.10
N GLY A 20 -5.83 -5.06 -14.57
CA GLY A 20 -5.78 -3.91 -15.48
C GLY A 20 -5.42 -2.58 -14.79
N SER A 21 -5.50 -2.53 -13.46
CA SER A 21 -5.16 -1.37 -12.64
C SER A 21 -4.64 -1.80 -11.27
N LEU A 22 -3.77 -0.98 -10.68
CA LEU A 22 -3.23 -1.16 -9.34
C LEU A 22 -3.66 0.02 -8.46
N SER A 23 -4.23 -0.28 -7.30
CA SER A 23 -4.59 0.72 -6.29
C SER A 23 -3.72 0.56 -5.05
N ILE A 24 -3.32 1.69 -4.46
CA ILE A 24 -2.55 1.74 -3.22
C ILE A 24 -3.20 2.74 -2.26
N SER A 25 -3.11 2.46 -0.96
CA SER A 25 -3.44 3.44 0.09
C SER A 25 -2.43 4.60 0.06
N VAL A 26 -2.88 5.80 0.43
CA VAL A 26 -1.98 6.97 0.61
C VAL A 26 -0.87 6.71 1.63
N LEU A 27 -1.14 5.82 2.61
CA LEU A 27 -0.16 5.43 3.61
C LEU A 27 1.01 4.62 3.02
N ALA A 28 0.79 3.90 1.92
CA ALA A 28 1.83 3.08 1.29
C ALA A 28 3.02 3.92 0.82
N ALA A 29 2.79 5.14 0.35
CA ALA A 29 3.87 6.06 -0.02
C ALA A 29 4.71 6.50 1.20
N LEU A 30 4.06 6.71 2.34
CA LEU A 30 4.74 7.05 3.59
C LEU A 30 5.51 5.85 4.17
N GLU A 31 4.92 4.65 4.10
CA GLU A 31 5.57 3.40 4.50
C GLU A 31 6.81 3.11 3.66
N LEU A 32 6.73 3.30 2.34
CA LEU A 32 7.90 3.17 1.45
C LEU A 32 9.01 4.13 1.87
N LYS A 33 8.69 5.41 2.09
CA LYS A 33 9.68 6.40 2.52
C LYS A 33 10.30 6.01 3.86
N SER A 34 9.48 5.60 4.83
CA SER A 34 9.96 5.15 6.16
C SER A 34 10.89 3.93 6.05
N ALA A 35 10.53 2.95 5.23
CA ALA A 35 11.36 1.77 4.98
C ALA A 35 12.71 2.14 4.34
N LEU A 36 12.71 3.01 3.32
CA LEU A 36 13.94 3.48 2.67
C LEU A 36 14.81 4.30 3.64
N THR A 37 14.22 5.19 4.44
CA THR A 37 14.96 5.93 5.46
C THR A 37 15.65 5.01 6.46
N ARG A 38 14.98 3.92 6.88
CA ARG A 38 15.62 2.91 7.74
C ARG A 38 16.80 2.24 7.04
N LEU A 39 16.66 1.86 5.76
CA LEU A 39 17.76 1.26 5.00
C LEU A 39 18.96 2.20 4.86
N VAL A 40 18.73 3.50 4.66
CA VAL A 40 19.79 4.51 4.65
C VAL A 40 20.47 4.61 6.01
N ARG A 41 19.68 4.74 7.09
CA ARG A 41 20.20 4.84 8.46
C ARG A 41 21.04 3.63 8.86
N ASP A 42 20.63 2.45 8.41
CA ASP A 42 21.30 1.19 8.69
C ASP A 42 22.48 0.92 7.71
N GLY A 43 22.83 1.90 6.86
CA GLY A 43 23.97 1.84 5.92
C GLY A 43 23.79 0.83 4.77
N ARG A 44 22.57 0.35 4.54
CA ARG A 44 22.27 -0.70 3.55
C ARG A 44 22.09 -0.16 2.14
N ILE A 45 21.71 1.11 2.02
CA ILE A 45 21.64 1.87 0.77
C ILE A 45 22.14 3.29 1.03
N SER A 46 22.64 3.95 0.00
CA SER A 46 22.98 5.37 0.01
C SER A 46 21.75 6.26 -0.11
N GLU A 47 21.88 7.52 0.28
CA GLU A 47 20.83 8.53 0.06
C GLU A 47 20.53 8.73 -1.44
N SER A 48 21.52 8.58 -2.31
CA SER A 48 21.33 8.64 -3.76
C SER A 48 20.46 7.51 -4.26
N GLU A 49 20.67 6.28 -3.79
CA GLU A 49 19.83 5.14 -4.15
C GLU A 49 18.39 5.33 -3.65
N MET A 50 18.20 5.83 -2.42
CA MET A 50 16.88 6.19 -1.91
C MET A 50 16.19 7.23 -2.80
N ARG A 51 16.91 8.27 -3.26
CA ARG A 51 16.34 9.29 -4.17
C ARG A 51 15.90 8.67 -5.49
N VAL A 52 16.71 7.79 -6.09
CA VAL A 52 16.35 7.08 -7.32
C VAL A 52 15.05 6.30 -7.15
N VAL A 53 14.94 5.49 -6.09
CA VAL A 53 13.73 4.68 -5.83
C VAL A 53 12.50 5.57 -5.61
N LEU A 54 12.63 6.68 -4.87
CA LEU A 54 11.50 7.59 -4.65
C LEU A 54 11.09 8.34 -5.92
N THR A 55 12.05 8.71 -6.77
CA THR A 55 11.78 9.33 -8.07
C THR A 55 11.05 8.35 -8.99
N GLU A 56 11.50 7.09 -9.05
CA GLU A 56 10.86 6.04 -9.83
C GLU A 56 9.45 5.75 -9.32
N PHE A 57 9.27 5.58 -8.01
CA PHE A 57 7.94 5.43 -7.43
C PHE A 57 7.02 6.63 -7.74
N GLY A 58 7.59 7.85 -7.70
CA GLY A 58 6.90 9.09 -8.06
C GLY A 58 6.44 9.14 -9.52
N SER A 59 7.29 8.70 -10.46
CA SER A 59 6.94 8.67 -11.89
C SER A 59 5.83 7.66 -12.19
N HIS A 60 5.70 6.62 -11.36
CA HIS A 60 4.62 5.64 -11.48
C HIS A 60 3.29 6.08 -10.85
N ARG A 61 3.24 7.19 -10.10
CA ARG A 61 2.01 7.66 -9.43
C ARG A 61 0.78 7.78 -10.34
N PRO A 62 0.87 8.28 -11.59
CA PRO A 62 -0.29 8.38 -12.48
C PRO A 62 -0.91 7.02 -12.84
N PHE A 63 -0.15 5.92 -12.74
CA PHE A 63 -0.62 4.57 -13.03
C PHE A 63 -1.29 3.91 -11.83
N PHE A 64 -1.16 4.48 -10.64
CA PHE A 64 -1.86 4.01 -9.46
C PHE A 64 -3.22 4.71 -9.38
N SER A 65 -4.29 3.93 -9.24
CA SER A 65 -5.56 4.48 -8.80
C SER A 65 -5.47 4.68 -7.28
N ILE A 66 -4.91 5.84 -6.91
CA ILE A 66 -4.70 6.24 -5.52
C ILE A 66 -6.05 6.71 -4.96
N MET A 67 -6.70 5.89 -4.15
CA MET A 67 -7.89 6.24 -3.37
C MET A 67 -7.82 5.45 -2.06
N LEU A 68 -8.22 5.96 -0.89
CA LEU A 68 -8.96 7.17 -0.56
C LEU A 68 -8.16 8.02 0.43
N SER A 69 -8.53 9.30 0.56
CA SER A 69 -8.20 10.08 1.75
C SER A 69 -8.44 9.24 3.00
N VAL A 70 -7.48 9.24 3.91
CA VAL A 70 -7.71 8.75 5.26
C VAL A 70 -8.78 9.64 5.89
N ASP A 71 -9.98 9.08 6.06
CA ASP A 71 -11.13 9.75 6.68
C ASP A 71 -11.58 8.99 7.94
N ASN A 72 -12.45 9.63 8.73
CA ASN A 72 -12.93 9.05 9.98
C ASN A 72 -13.65 7.73 9.77
N LEU A 73 -14.45 7.61 8.69
CA LEU A 73 -15.17 6.38 8.41
C LEU A 73 -14.20 5.22 8.10
N LEU A 74 -13.07 5.49 7.41
CA LEU A 74 -12.06 4.48 7.12
C LEU A 74 -11.40 4.01 8.42
N MET A 75 -11.21 4.94 9.36
CA MET A 75 -10.66 4.63 10.68
C MET A 75 -11.61 3.79 11.51
N ASP A 76 -12.91 4.06 11.46
CA ASP A 76 -13.93 3.25 12.13
C ASP A 76 -13.97 1.83 11.56
N GLU A 77 -14.01 1.68 10.23
CA GLU A 77 -13.97 0.38 9.55
C GLU A 77 -12.67 -0.40 9.86
N ALA A 78 -11.52 0.28 9.87
CA ALA A 78 -10.26 -0.32 10.27
C ALA A 78 -10.28 -0.74 11.75
N GLY A 79 -10.90 0.05 12.62
CA GLY A 79 -11.10 -0.26 14.04
C GLY A 79 -11.89 -1.56 14.23
N GLU A 80 -13.00 -1.72 13.52
CA GLU A 80 -13.78 -2.96 13.55
C GLU A 80 -12.96 -4.19 13.11
N LEU A 81 -12.09 -4.03 12.10
CA LEU A 81 -11.22 -5.11 11.66
C LEU A 81 -10.19 -5.49 12.72
N LEU A 82 -9.69 -4.55 13.51
CA LEU A 82 -8.74 -4.84 14.59
C LEU A 82 -9.38 -5.68 15.69
N GLU A 83 -10.64 -5.43 16.03
CA GLU A 83 -11.37 -6.22 17.03
C GLU A 83 -11.61 -7.66 16.56
N LYS A 84 -11.77 -7.85 15.26
CA LYS A 84 -12.21 -9.12 14.64
C LYS A 84 -11.07 -9.92 14.00
N SER A 85 -9.82 -9.44 14.05
CA SER A 85 -8.69 -10.06 13.35
C SER A 85 -7.36 -9.90 14.09
N VAL A 86 -6.32 -10.56 13.58
CA VAL A 86 -4.93 -10.43 14.07
C VAL A 86 -4.15 -9.32 13.36
N LEU A 87 -4.82 -8.47 12.59
CA LEU A 87 -4.17 -7.41 11.82
C LEU A 87 -3.58 -6.35 12.76
N ARG A 88 -2.42 -5.81 12.37
CA ARG A 88 -1.89 -4.59 12.97
C ARG A 88 -2.58 -3.37 12.34
N THR A 89 -2.55 -2.23 13.03
CA THR A 89 -3.23 -0.99 12.62
C THR A 89 -3.09 -0.66 11.14
N LEU A 90 -1.86 -0.62 10.60
CA LEU A 90 -1.63 -0.32 9.18
C LEU A 90 -2.20 -1.40 8.25
N GLY A 91 -2.08 -2.68 8.62
CA GLY A 91 -2.69 -3.78 7.88
C GLY A 91 -4.22 -3.70 7.85
N ALA A 92 -4.85 -3.33 8.97
CA ALA A 92 -6.29 -3.10 9.04
C ALA A 92 -6.73 -1.92 8.15
N ILE A 93 -5.97 -0.81 8.14
CA ILE A 93 -6.25 0.33 7.26
C ILE A 93 -6.14 -0.05 5.78
N HIS A 94 -5.08 -0.77 5.40
CA HIS A 94 -4.92 -1.26 4.02
C HIS A 94 -6.05 -2.19 3.61
N PHE A 95 -6.48 -3.08 4.52
CA PHE A 95 -7.56 -4.02 4.25
C PHE A 95 -8.91 -3.32 4.12
N ALA A 96 -9.25 -2.39 5.03
CA ALA A 96 -10.46 -1.56 4.94
C ALA A 96 -10.48 -0.76 3.63
N SER A 97 -9.35 -0.14 3.26
CA SER A 97 -9.20 0.62 2.00
C SER A 97 -9.54 -0.26 0.80
N ALA A 98 -9.03 -1.49 0.79
CA ALA A 98 -9.25 -2.42 -0.29
C ALA A 98 -10.72 -2.91 -0.36
N LEU A 99 -11.37 -3.13 0.80
CA LEU A 99 -12.79 -3.50 0.87
C LEU A 99 -13.68 -2.40 0.29
N ARG A 100 -13.41 -1.12 0.61
CA ARG A 100 -14.14 0.02 0.01
C ARG A 100 -14.05 0.04 -1.49
N LEU A 101 -12.84 -0.12 -2.02
CA LEU A 101 -12.61 -0.14 -3.46
C LEU A 101 -13.43 -1.28 -4.10
N LYS A 102 -13.51 -2.46 -3.48
CA LYS A 102 -14.33 -3.57 -3.98
C LYS A 102 -15.81 -3.21 -4.05
N THR A 103 -16.34 -2.48 -3.07
CA THR A 103 -17.74 -2.05 -3.01
C THR A 103 -18.05 -0.94 -4.00
N SER A 104 -17.15 0.03 -4.21
CA SER A 104 -17.34 1.11 -5.18
C SER A 104 -17.25 0.67 -6.65
N ALA A 105 -16.69 -0.51 -6.91
CA ALA A 105 -16.57 -1.10 -8.25
C ALA A 105 -17.70 -2.10 -8.59
N ALA A 106 -18.69 -2.26 -7.70
CA ALA A 106 -19.88 -3.09 -7.88
C ALA A 106 -21.11 -2.22 -8.17
#